data_AF-A0A179SE66-F1
#
_entry.id   AF-A0A179SE66-F1
#
_cell.length_a   1.000
_cell.length_b   1.000
_cell.length_c   1.000
_cell.angle_alpha   90.00
_cell.angle_beta   90.00
_cell.angle_gamma   90.00
#
_symmetry.space_group_name_H-M   'P 1'
#
loop_
_entity.id
_entity.type
_entity.pdbx_description
1 polymer ?
#
loop_
_entity_poly.entity_id
_entity_poly.type
_entity_poly.pdbx_seq_one_letter_code
_entity_poly.pdbx_strand_id
1 'polypeptide(L)' 'MEELDRVALLSDVVGDDQVTVPAGSVGTVVAIWAGGAAFEVEFTGPVDALATVNAALLRVVGQATA' A
#
# COMPACT_ATOMS: atom_id res chain seq x y z
N MET A 1 -1.76 9.94 5.97
CA MET A 1 -0.81 8.90 5.58
C MET A 1 0.46 9.60 5.19
N GLU A 2 1.55 9.13 5.72
CA GLU A 2 2.91 9.63 5.45
C GLU A 2 3.79 8.47 4.96
N GLU A 3 4.98 8.80 4.48
CA GLU A 3 5.98 7.78 4.15
C GLU A 3 6.31 6.95 5.41
N LEU A 4 6.56 5.66 5.22
CA LEU A 4 6.76 4.66 6.27
C LEU A 4 5.52 4.30 7.10
N ASP A 5 4.34 4.88 6.84
CA ASP A 5 3.10 4.33 7.41
C ASP A 5 2.90 2.88 6.94
N ARG A 6 2.50 2.01 7.86
CA ARG A 6 1.98 0.68 7.52
C ARG A 6 0.49 0.76 7.26
N VAL A 7 0.05 0.17 6.15
CA VAL A 7 -1.32 0.28 5.66
C VAL A 7 -1.89 -1.07 5.27
N ALA A 8 -3.18 -1.29 5.53
CA ALA A 8 -3.91 -2.47 5.07
C ALA A 8 -4.79 -2.12 3.87
N LEU A 9 -4.80 -2.99 2.86
CA LEU A 9 -5.73 -2.91 1.72
C LEU A 9 -7.17 -3.22 2.14
N LEU A 10 -8.13 -2.45 1.61
CA LEU A 10 -9.56 -2.68 1.81
C LEU A 10 -10.20 -3.50 0.68
N SER A 11 -9.53 -3.65 -0.45
CA SER A 11 -9.96 -4.43 -1.61
C SER A 11 -8.75 -4.90 -2.40
N ASP A 12 -8.93 -5.91 -3.25
CA ASP A 12 -7.87 -6.40 -4.13
C ASP A 12 -7.39 -5.27 -5.06
N VAL A 13 -6.08 -5.20 -5.27
CA VAL A 13 -5.45 -4.27 -6.21
C VAL A 13 -4.48 -5.02 -7.10
N VAL A 14 -4.25 -4.51 -8.30
CA VAL A 14 -3.24 -5.04 -9.22
C VAL A 14 -1.96 -4.23 -9.01
N GLY A 15 -0.89 -4.91 -8.60
CA GLY A 15 0.45 -4.33 -8.50
C GLY A 15 1.07 -4.11 -9.88
N ASP A 16 2.20 -3.41 -9.90
CA ASP A 16 2.84 -2.94 -11.13
C ASP A 16 3.26 -4.11 -12.04
N ASP A 17 3.69 -5.22 -11.44
CA ASP A 17 4.04 -6.48 -12.13
C ASP A 17 2.82 -7.31 -12.58
N GLN A 18 1.62 -6.71 -12.61
CA GLN A 18 0.35 -7.36 -12.96
C GLN A 18 -0.05 -8.51 -12.02
N VAL A 19 0.45 -8.49 -10.78
CA VAL A 19 0.08 -9.46 -9.74
C VAL A 19 -1.00 -8.86 -8.84
N THR A 20 -2.03 -9.65 -8.55
CA THR A 20 -3.07 -9.25 -7.59
C THR A 20 -2.54 -9.30 -6.17
N VAL A 21 -2.59 -8.17 -5.46
CA VAL A 21 -2.40 -8.09 -4.01
C VAL A 21 -3.78 -8.16 -3.35
N PRO A 22 -4.05 -9.19 -2.53
CA PRO A 22 -5.38 -9.40 -1.97
C PRO A 22 -5.72 -8.38 -0.87
N ALA A 23 -7.02 -8.11 -0.71
CA ALA A 23 -7.55 -7.32 0.41
C ALA A 23 -7.04 -7.84 1.77
N GLY A 24 -6.79 -6.92 2.70
CA GLY A 24 -6.23 -7.22 4.02
C GLY A 24 -4.71 -7.35 4.06
N SER A 25 -4.03 -7.43 2.91
CA SER A 25 -2.56 -7.38 2.87
C SER A 25 -2.05 -6.08 3.49
N VAL A 26 -0.98 -6.18 4.27
CA VAL A 26 -0.34 -5.04 4.92
C VAL A 26 0.95 -4.72 4.19
N GLY A 27 1.11 -3.47 3.78
CA GLY A 27 2.32 -2.96 3.17
C GLY A 27 2.82 -1.69 3.85
N THR A 28 3.90 -1.14 3.33
CA THR A 28 4.53 0.10 3.80
C THR A 28 4.41 1.16 2.71
N VAL A 29 3.98 2.38 3.07
CA VAL A 29 3.97 3.52 2.14
C VAL A 29 5.42 3.92 1.83
N VAL A 30 5.79 3.90 0.55
CA VAL A 30 7.14 4.26 0.08
C VAL A 30 7.17 5.52 -0.80
N ALA A 31 6.00 5.96 -1.28
CA ALA A 31 5.86 7.26 -1.94
C ALA A 31 4.43 7.82 -1.81
N ILE A 32 4.30 9.14 -1.90
CA ILE A 32 3.02 9.86 -1.84
C ILE A 32 2.76 10.54 -3.19
N TRP A 33 1.59 10.28 -3.78
CA TRP A 33 1.22 10.82 -5.09
C TRP A 33 0.04 11.79 -5.01
N ALA A 34 0.02 12.75 -5.93
CA ALA A 34 -1.10 13.70 -6.12
C ALA A 34 -1.60 14.34 -4.81
N GLY A 35 -0.69 14.74 -3.93
CA GLY A 35 -1.03 15.38 -2.65
C GLY A 35 -1.74 14.46 -1.65
N GLY A 36 -1.54 13.13 -1.74
CA GLY A 36 -2.15 12.15 -0.85
C GLY A 36 -3.44 11.53 -1.37
N ALA A 37 -3.78 11.74 -2.65
CA ALA A 37 -4.89 11.04 -3.28
C ALA A 37 -4.55 9.57 -3.61
N ALA A 38 -3.26 9.25 -3.75
CA ALA A 38 -2.75 7.90 -3.95
C ALA A 38 -1.37 7.73 -3.29
N PHE A 39 -0.98 6.48 -3.05
CA PHE A 39 0.25 6.10 -2.38
C PHE A 39 0.88 4.92 -3.09
N GLU A 40 2.20 4.93 -3.25
CA GLU A 40 2.93 3.71 -3.60
C GLU A 40 3.15 2.90 -2.32
N VAL A 41 2.76 1.64 -2.36
CA VAL A 41 2.85 0.73 -1.22
C VAL A 41 3.68 -0.48 -1.62
N GLU A 42 4.71 -0.76 -0.84
CA GLU A 42 5.49 -1.99 -0.92
C GLU A 42 4.84 -3.06 -0.04
N PHE A 43 4.54 -4.21 -0.63
CA PHE A 43 4.05 -5.41 0.05
C PHE A 43 5.14 -6.48 0.01
N THR A 44 5.41 -7.10 1.16
CA THR A 44 6.38 -8.21 1.28
C THR A 44 5.71 -9.54 1.63
N GLY A 45 4.39 -9.62 1.45
CA GLY A 45 3.55 -10.74 1.88
C GLY A 45 2.05 -10.40 1.84
N PRO A 46 1.16 -11.33 1.45
CA PRO A 46 1.44 -12.70 0.97
C PRO A 46 2.07 -12.74 -0.43
N VAL A 47 2.17 -11.59 -1.09
CA VAL A 47 2.80 -11.39 -2.41
C VAL A 47 3.83 -10.27 -2.27
N ASP A 48 5.02 -10.46 -2.82
CA ASP A 48 5.98 -9.38 -3.04
C ASP A 48 5.52 -8.53 -4.23
N ALA A 49 5.17 -7.27 -3.99
CA ALA A 49 4.67 -6.35 -5.01
C ALA A 49 4.81 -4.89 -4.61
N LEU A 50 4.96 -4.02 -5.60
CA LEU A 50 4.68 -2.58 -5.49
C LEU A 50 3.33 -2.28 -6.16
N ALA A 51 2.55 -1.39 -5.56
CA ALA A 51 1.30 -0.92 -6.15
C ALA A 51 1.06 0.56 -5.84
N THR A 52 0.64 1.31 -6.86
CA THR A 52 0.03 2.63 -6.66
C THR A 52 -1.45 2.47 -6.30
N VAL A 53 -1.81 2.79 -5.06
CA VAL A 53 -3.14 2.55 -4.49
C VAL A 53 -3.85 3.86 -4.16
N ASN A 54 -5.14 3.96 -4.53
CA ASN A 54 -5.96 5.09 -4.13
C ASN A 54 -6.12 5.15 -2.60
N ALA A 55 -6.07 6.35 -2.03
CA ALA A 55 -6.20 6.58 -0.59
C ALA A 55 -7.46 5.93 0.03
N ALA A 56 -8.58 5.89 -0.71
CA ALA A 56 -9.84 5.32 -0.26
C ALA A 56 -9.79 3.78 -0.08
N LEU A 57 -8.77 3.11 -0.61
CA LEU A 57 -8.58 1.66 -0.47
C LEU A 57 -7.56 1.29 0.62
N LEU A 58 -7.07 2.27 1.39
CA LEU A 58 -6.06 2.07 2.41
C LEU A 58 -6.57 2.47 3.79
N ARG A 59 -6.08 1.74 4.80
CA ARG A 59 -6.27 2.07 6.21
C ARG A 59 -4.93 1.98 6.93
N VAL A 60 -4.54 3.05 7.62
CA VAL A 60 -3.33 3.05 8.47
C VAL A 60 -3.50 2.04 9.61
N VAL A 61 -2.46 1.22 9.81
CA VAL A 61 -2.37 0.20 10.88
C VAL A 61 -1.16 0.40 11.80
N GLY A 62 -0.31 1.37 11.51
CA GLY A 62 0.83 1.73 12.34
C GLY A 62 1.88 2.49 11.53
N GLN A 63 3.07 2.66 12.11
CA GLN A 63 4.23 3.24 11.45
C GLN A 63 5.35 2.20 11.44
N ALA A 64 6.08 2.09 10.33
CA ALA A 64 7.32 1.33 10.31
C ALA A 64 8.38 2.07 11.14
N THR A 65 9.08 1.34 11.98
CA THR A 65 10.27 1.84 12.65
C THR A 65 11.43 1.76 11.66
N ALA A 66 12.19 2.85 11.56
CA ALA A 66 13.43 2.92 10.79
C ALA A 66 14.51 1.95 11.30
#